data_AF-A0A6L7A6X5-F1
#
_entry.id   AF-A0A6L7A6X5-F1
#
_cell.length_a   1.000
_cell.length_b   1.000
_cell.length_c   1.000
_cell.angle_alpha   90.00
_cell.angle_beta   90.00
_cell.angle_gamma   90.00
#
_symmetry.space_group_name_H-M   'P 1'
#
loop_
_entity.id
_entity.type
_entity.pdbx_description
1 polymer ?
#
loop_
_entity_poly.entity_id
_entity_poly.type
_entity_poly.pdbx_seq_one_letter_code
_entity_poly.pdbx_strand_id
1 'polypeptide(L)'
;DLNALGNLPAAKSVDAEQSALENGLTLVLKNIEFRLLDSDGATSAILEAHRSLAGDTSLREHLLAGVSAGLSCAEAIVTSANHFCEEFARSSSSYLQERALDVRDVCFQLLQQIYGEQRFPAPGKLTQPAICMADELTPSQFLELDKNHLKGLLLKSGGTTSHTVILARSFNIPTLVGVDIDALTPWQHQTIYIDGNAGAIVVEPGEAVARYYQQEARVQDALREQQRVWLTQQARTADGIRIEIAAN
;
A
#
# COMPACT_ATOMS: atom_id res chain seq x y z
N ASP A 1 -5.68 -9.46 4.39
CA ASP A 1 -6.23 -9.42 3.01
C ASP A 1 -7.71 -9.78 3.06
N LEU A 2 -8.57 -9.03 2.37
CA LEU A 2 -10.00 -9.34 2.22
C LEU A 2 -10.24 -10.72 1.57
N ASN A 3 -9.29 -11.21 0.76
CA ASN A 3 -9.38 -12.54 0.12
C ASN A 3 -8.99 -13.69 1.06
N ALA A 4 -8.40 -13.39 2.22
CA ALA A 4 -7.92 -14.38 3.18
C ALA A 4 -8.49 -14.09 4.58
N LEU A 5 -9.77 -13.72 4.65
CA LEU A 5 -10.47 -13.55 5.93
C LEU A 5 -10.86 -14.92 6.48
N GLY A 6 -10.62 -15.12 7.78
CA GLY A 6 -11.22 -16.25 8.51
C GLY A 6 -12.74 -16.08 8.66
N ASN A 7 -13.36 -16.87 9.54
CA ASN A 7 -14.81 -16.77 9.77
C ASN A 7 -15.23 -15.34 10.09
N LEU A 8 -16.20 -14.81 9.35
CA LEU A 8 -16.73 -13.47 9.58
C LEU A 8 -17.58 -13.43 10.87
N PRO A 9 -17.59 -12.31 11.60
CA PRO A 9 -18.49 -12.10 12.73
C PRO A 9 -19.95 -12.35 12.34
N ALA A 10 -20.70 -13.03 13.21
CA ALA A 10 -22.12 -13.25 13.02
C ALA A 10 -22.91 -11.94 13.16
N ALA A 11 -24.02 -11.83 12.43
CA ALA A 11 -24.90 -10.68 12.47
C ALA A 11 -25.56 -10.51 13.83
N LYS A 12 -25.60 -9.27 14.32
CA LYS A 12 -26.45 -8.81 15.43
C LYS A 12 -27.80 -8.33 14.87
N SER A 13 -28.55 -7.57 15.67
CA SER A 13 -29.76 -6.88 15.18
C SER A 13 -29.42 -5.86 14.11
N VAL A 14 -30.29 -5.69 13.12
CA VAL A 14 -30.11 -4.74 12.00
C VAL A 14 -29.76 -3.33 12.50
N ASP A 15 -30.45 -2.82 13.51
CA ASP A 15 -30.17 -1.49 14.08
C ASP A 15 -28.75 -1.37 14.67
N ALA A 16 -28.24 -2.44 15.27
CA ALA A 16 -26.91 -2.47 15.86
C ALA A 16 -25.82 -2.53 14.79
N GLU A 17 -26.04 -3.33 13.73
CA GLU A 17 -25.14 -3.39 12.59
C GLU A 17 -25.14 -2.05 11.82
N GLN A 18 -26.30 -1.47 11.50
CA GLN A 18 -26.40 -0.16 10.85
C GLN A 18 -25.68 0.93 11.65
N SER A 19 -25.89 0.98 12.97
CA SER A 19 -25.19 1.93 13.84
C SER A 19 -23.67 1.70 13.85
N ALA A 20 -23.21 0.44 13.91
CA ALA A 20 -21.80 0.11 13.84
C ALA A 20 -21.17 0.53 12.50
N LEU A 21 -21.87 0.30 11.39
CA LEU A 21 -21.45 0.68 10.04
C LEU A 21 -21.28 2.20 9.89
N GLU A 22 -22.29 2.96 10.29
CA GLU A 22 -22.29 4.43 10.20
C GLU A 22 -21.20 5.06 11.09
N ASN A 23 -21.04 4.54 12.31
CA ASN A 23 -19.95 4.96 13.19
C ASN A 23 -18.58 4.60 12.59
N GLY A 24 -18.45 3.40 12.03
CA GLY A 24 -17.24 2.94 11.35
C GLY A 24 -16.84 3.85 10.18
N LEU A 25 -17.79 4.15 9.27
CA LEU A 25 -17.57 5.05 8.13
C LEU A 25 -17.14 6.45 8.59
N THR A 26 -17.80 6.97 9.62
CA THR A 26 -17.46 8.27 10.21
C THR A 26 -16.03 8.28 10.77
N LEU A 27 -15.61 7.21 11.45
CA LEU A 27 -14.25 7.08 12.00
C LEU A 27 -13.21 6.93 10.90
N VAL A 28 -13.46 6.12 9.86
CA VAL A 28 -12.57 5.99 8.69
C VAL A 28 -12.34 7.35 8.04
N LEU A 29 -13.41 8.10 7.75
CA LEU A 29 -13.30 9.43 7.15
C LEU A 29 -12.49 10.39 8.01
N LYS A 30 -12.74 10.44 9.32
CA LYS A 30 -11.96 11.27 10.26
C LYS A 30 -10.48 10.87 10.30
N ASN A 31 -10.18 9.57 10.29
CA ASN A 31 -8.80 9.09 10.31
C ASN A 31 -8.05 9.42 9.00
N ILE A 32 -8.74 9.38 7.86
CA ILE A 32 -8.17 9.82 6.58
C ILE A 32 -7.92 11.34 6.60
N GLU A 33 -8.90 12.13 7.05
CA GLU A 33 -8.76 13.59 7.17
C GLU A 33 -7.63 14.00 8.12
N PHE A 34 -7.45 13.28 9.23
CA PHE A 34 -6.33 13.53 10.14
C PHE A 34 -4.98 13.24 9.48
N ARG A 35 -4.86 12.12 8.75
CA ARG A 35 -3.61 11.77 8.03
C ARG A 35 -3.29 12.75 6.91
N LEU A 36 -4.30 13.33 6.25
CA LEU A 36 -4.12 14.36 5.22
C LEU A 36 -3.43 15.63 5.73
N LEU A 37 -3.53 15.93 7.03
CA LEU A 37 -2.92 17.13 7.61
C LEU A 37 -1.38 17.08 7.67
N ASP A 38 -0.81 15.87 7.69
CA ASP A 38 0.64 15.64 7.86
C ASP A 38 1.26 14.88 6.66
N SER A 39 0.48 14.70 5.58
CA SER A 39 0.92 13.93 4.40
C SER A 39 1.65 14.79 3.38
N ASP A 40 2.68 14.20 2.74
CA ASP A 40 3.32 14.78 1.54
C ASP A 40 2.42 14.68 0.29
N GLY A 41 2.82 15.30 -0.83
CA GLY A 41 1.99 15.41 -2.04
C GLY A 41 1.53 14.06 -2.61
N ALA A 42 2.42 13.05 -2.66
CA ALA A 42 2.08 11.73 -3.17
C ALA A 42 1.14 10.96 -2.24
N THR A 43 1.37 11.03 -0.93
CA THR A 43 0.51 10.41 0.08
C THR A 43 -0.85 11.10 0.13
N SER A 44 -0.88 12.44 -0.01
CA SER A 44 -2.10 13.24 0.01
C SER A 44 -3.06 12.85 -1.11
N ALA A 45 -2.57 12.74 -2.36
CA ALA A 45 -3.42 12.36 -3.50
C ALA A 45 -4.11 10.99 -3.30
N ILE A 46 -3.41 10.05 -2.67
CA ILE A 46 -3.94 8.71 -2.38
C ILE A 46 -4.99 8.78 -1.26
N LEU A 47 -4.71 9.54 -0.19
CA LEU A 47 -5.66 9.73 0.90
C LEU A 47 -6.91 10.50 0.45
N GLU A 48 -6.79 11.45 -0.47
CA GLU A 48 -7.94 12.11 -1.11
C GLU A 48 -8.78 11.12 -1.92
N ALA A 49 -8.13 10.22 -2.67
CA ALA A 49 -8.80 9.15 -3.39
C ALA A 49 -9.58 8.22 -2.44
N HIS A 50 -8.99 7.86 -1.30
CA HIS A 50 -9.64 7.06 -0.25
C HIS A 50 -10.79 7.80 0.43
N ARG A 51 -10.61 9.10 0.73
CA ARG A 51 -11.68 9.95 1.28
C ARG A 51 -12.88 10.03 0.34
N SER A 52 -12.62 10.19 -0.95
CA SER A 52 -13.67 10.20 -1.97
C SER A 52 -14.43 8.88 -2.03
N LEU A 53 -13.75 7.74 -1.93
CA LEU A 53 -14.40 6.42 -1.92
C LEU A 53 -15.17 6.16 -0.63
N ALA A 54 -14.59 6.46 0.53
CA ALA A 54 -15.23 6.28 1.83
C ALA A 54 -16.47 7.19 2.01
N GLY A 55 -16.49 8.34 1.35
CA GLY A 55 -17.63 9.26 1.31
C GLY A 55 -18.61 9.03 0.16
N ASP A 56 -18.39 8.01 -0.68
CA ASP A 56 -19.25 7.74 -1.83
C ASP A 56 -20.62 7.21 -1.41
N THR A 57 -21.68 7.86 -1.92
CA THR A 57 -23.06 7.50 -1.59
C THR A 57 -23.41 6.09 -2.07
N SER A 58 -22.92 5.66 -3.23
CA SER A 58 -23.22 4.35 -3.82
C SER A 58 -22.61 3.23 -2.97
N LEU A 59 -21.35 3.41 -2.51
CA LEU A 59 -20.71 2.47 -1.59
C LEU A 59 -21.52 2.35 -0.29
N ARG A 60 -21.92 3.49 0.29
CA ARG A 60 -22.72 3.54 1.52
C ARG A 60 -24.07 2.85 1.36
N GLU A 61 -24.79 3.13 0.27
CA GLU A 61 -26.10 2.52 -0.01
C GLU A 61 -25.98 1.00 -0.17
N HIS A 62 -24.96 0.52 -0.88
CA HIS A 62 -24.74 -0.92 -1.06
C HIS A 62 -24.41 -1.62 0.27
N LEU A 63 -23.60 -1.00 1.13
CA LEU A 63 -23.32 -1.50 2.48
C LEU A 63 -24.59 -1.58 3.34
N LEU A 64 -25.39 -0.51 3.36
CA LEU A 64 -26.64 -0.45 4.12
C LEU A 64 -27.69 -1.45 3.60
N ALA A 65 -27.75 -1.66 2.30
CA ALA A 65 -28.64 -2.66 1.68
C ALA A 65 -28.27 -4.07 2.15
N GLY A 66 -26.97 -4.41 2.19
CA GLY A 66 -26.49 -5.69 2.70
C GLY A 66 -26.89 -5.93 4.16
N VAL A 67 -26.67 -4.93 5.02
CA VAL A 67 -27.06 -5.01 6.45
C VAL A 67 -28.59 -5.13 6.60
N SER A 68 -29.35 -4.39 5.80
CA SER A 68 -30.82 -4.44 5.84
C SER A 68 -31.37 -5.78 5.35
N ALA A 69 -30.63 -6.50 4.51
CA ALA A 69 -30.92 -7.87 4.09
C ALA A 69 -30.54 -8.93 5.14
N GLY A 70 -30.00 -8.53 6.29
CA GLY A 70 -29.65 -9.41 7.41
C GLY A 70 -28.20 -9.87 7.45
N LEU A 71 -27.33 -9.32 6.59
CA LEU A 71 -25.89 -9.58 6.66
C LEU A 71 -25.27 -8.90 7.89
N SER A 72 -24.22 -9.48 8.45
CA SER A 72 -23.38 -8.75 9.40
C SER A 72 -22.67 -7.58 8.69
N CYS A 73 -22.21 -6.57 9.44
CA CYS A 73 -21.38 -5.52 8.86
C CYS A 73 -20.17 -6.09 8.11
N ALA A 74 -19.52 -7.12 8.65
CA ALA A 74 -18.37 -7.73 7.99
C ALA A 74 -18.73 -8.36 6.64
N GLU A 75 -19.83 -9.10 6.58
CA GLU A 75 -20.34 -9.72 5.34
C GLU A 75 -20.76 -8.66 4.33
N ALA A 76 -21.47 -7.61 4.77
CA ALA A 76 -21.86 -6.50 3.91
C ALA A 76 -20.63 -5.78 3.34
N ILE A 77 -19.59 -5.55 4.15
CA ILE A 77 -18.35 -4.91 3.70
C ILE A 77 -17.62 -5.75 2.66
N VAL A 78 -17.44 -7.05 2.91
CA VAL A 78 -16.78 -7.95 1.96
C VAL A 78 -17.57 -8.05 0.66
N THR A 79 -18.91 -8.14 0.75
CA THR A 79 -19.79 -8.21 -0.42
C THR A 79 -19.71 -6.94 -1.25
N SER A 80 -19.79 -5.76 -0.62
CA SER A 80 -19.64 -4.47 -1.30
C SER A 80 -18.25 -4.31 -1.92
N ALA A 81 -17.18 -4.67 -1.19
CA ALA A 81 -15.82 -4.62 -1.72
C ALA A 81 -15.70 -5.45 -3.01
N ASN A 82 -16.17 -6.70 -2.99
CA ASN A 82 -16.13 -7.58 -4.14
C ASN A 82 -16.94 -7.03 -5.32
N HIS A 83 -18.15 -6.52 -5.07
CA HIS A 83 -19.01 -5.93 -6.10
C HIS A 83 -18.29 -4.79 -6.85
N PHE A 84 -17.83 -3.77 -6.13
CA PHE A 84 -17.17 -2.63 -6.74
C PHE A 84 -15.81 -2.99 -7.36
N CYS A 85 -15.07 -3.93 -6.75
CA CYS A 85 -13.82 -4.41 -7.34
C CYS A 85 -14.04 -5.09 -8.69
N GLU A 86 -15.08 -5.91 -8.81
CA GLU A 86 -15.43 -6.54 -10.09
C GLU A 86 -15.83 -5.51 -11.14
N GLU A 87 -16.61 -4.49 -10.77
CA GLU A 87 -16.98 -3.41 -11.68
C GLU A 87 -15.76 -2.63 -12.16
N PHE A 88 -14.87 -2.25 -11.24
CA PHE A 88 -13.64 -1.52 -11.56
C PHE A 88 -12.66 -2.36 -12.39
N ALA A 89 -12.50 -3.66 -12.09
CA ALA A 89 -11.64 -4.57 -12.84
C ALA A 89 -12.12 -4.81 -14.28
N ARG A 90 -13.44 -4.75 -14.53
CA ARG A 90 -14.02 -4.87 -15.89
C ARG A 90 -13.87 -3.62 -16.72
N SER A 91 -13.49 -2.49 -16.11
CA SER A 91 -13.26 -1.24 -16.83
C SER A 91 -12.07 -1.36 -17.79
N SER A 92 -12.16 -0.72 -18.96
CA SER A 92 -11.05 -0.60 -19.89
C SER A 92 -10.04 0.48 -19.48
N SER A 93 -10.34 1.27 -18.45
CA SER A 93 -9.47 2.33 -17.94
C SER A 93 -8.53 1.78 -16.87
N SER A 94 -7.22 1.87 -17.11
CA SER A 94 -6.20 1.47 -16.12
C SER A 94 -6.36 2.22 -14.79
N TYR A 95 -6.73 3.50 -14.85
CA TYR A 95 -7.02 4.30 -13.66
C TYR A 95 -8.18 3.73 -12.82
N LEU A 96 -9.25 3.26 -13.48
CA LEU A 96 -10.36 2.64 -12.77
C LEU A 96 -10.00 1.24 -12.25
N GLN A 97 -9.18 0.48 -12.97
CA GLN A 97 -8.66 -0.80 -12.47
C GLN A 97 -7.82 -0.60 -11.20
N GLU A 98 -7.03 0.47 -11.11
CA GLU A 98 -6.26 0.83 -9.91
C GLU A 98 -7.16 1.19 -8.72
N ARG A 99 -8.34 1.79 -8.97
CA ARG A 99 -9.34 2.09 -7.92
C ARG A 99 -9.90 0.84 -7.23
N ALA A 100 -9.84 -0.34 -7.85
CA ALA A 100 -10.26 -1.58 -7.20
C ALA A 100 -9.44 -1.85 -5.92
N LEU A 101 -8.13 -1.59 -5.95
CA LEU A 101 -7.28 -1.72 -4.76
C LEU A 101 -7.62 -0.68 -3.69
N ASP A 102 -7.96 0.55 -4.09
CA ASP A 102 -8.36 1.60 -3.14
C ASP A 102 -9.69 1.25 -2.44
N VAL A 103 -10.66 0.67 -3.16
CA VAL A 103 -11.91 0.18 -2.55
C VAL A 103 -11.64 -0.91 -1.53
N ARG A 104 -10.79 -1.89 -1.88
CA ARG A 104 -10.38 -2.94 -0.94
C ARG A 104 -9.72 -2.35 0.29
N ASP A 105 -8.89 -1.34 0.11
CA ASP A 105 -8.20 -0.69 1.21
C ASP A 105 -9.16 0.01 2.17
N VAL A 106 -10.10 0.80 1.63
CA VAL A 106 -11.13 1.49 2.42
C VAL A 106 -12.03 0.49 3.15
N CYS A 107 -12.46 -0.58 2.47
CA CYS A 107 -13.29 -1.62 3.08
C CYS A 107 -12.55 -2.38 4.18
N PHE A 108 -11.26 -2.67 3.99
CA PHE A 108 -10.44 -3.32 5.02
C PHE A 108 -10.25 -2.42 6.25
N GLN A 109 -9.97 -1.13 6.05
CA GLN A 109 -9.92 -0.16 7.14
C GLN A 109 -11.25 -0.06 7.88
N LEU A 110 -12.38 -0.11 7.18
CA LEU A 110 -13.70 -0.12 7.79
C LEU A 110 -13.92 -1.35 8.69
N LEU A 111 -13.49 -2.54 8.26
CA LEU A 111 -13.50 -3.75 9.11
C LEU A 111 -12.66 -3.55 10.38
N GLN A 112 -11.47 -2.96 10.23
CA GLN A 112 -10.58 -2.67 11.37
C GLN A 112 -11.20 -1.67 12.34
N GLN A 113 -11.89 -0.63 11.86
CA GLN A 113 -12.56 0.33 12.74
C GLN A 113 -13.73 -0.29 13.51
N ILE A 114 -14.50 -1.18 12.89
CA ILE A 114 -15.68 -1.78 13.52
C ILE A 114 -15.31 -2.89 14.51
N TYR A 115 -14.32 -3.72 14.17
CA TYR A 115 -14.02 -4.96 14.91
C TYR A 115 -12.62 -4.98 15.56
N GLY A 116 -11.77 -4.01 15.25
CA GLY A 116 -10.41 -3.88 15.79
C GLY A 116 -9.35 -4.69 15.03
N GLU A 117 -8.10 -4.23 15.14
CA GLU A 117 -6.93 -4.88 14.52
C GLU A 117 -6.63 -6.29 15.05
N GLN A 118 -7.09 -6.62 16.27
CA GLN A 118 -6.96 -7.97 16.79
C GLN A 118 -7.77 -8.98 15.95
N ARG A 119 -8.91 -8.54 15.39
CA ARG A 119 -9.77 -9.37 14.55
C ARG A 119 -9.33 -9.31 13.08
N PHE A 120 -8.98 -8.13 12.61
CA PHE A 120 -8.52 -7.88 11.24
C PHE A 120 -7.11 -7.28 11.27
N PRO A 121 -6.08 -8.10 11.44
CA PRO A 121 -4.73 -7.60 11.61
C PRO A 121 -4.22 -6.94 10.33
N ALA A 122 -3.55 -5.80 10.54
CA ALA A 122 -2.62 -5.20 9.60
C ALA A 122 -1.52 -6.19 9.16
N PRO A 123 -0.77 -5.89 8.09
CA PRO A 123 0.44 -6.63 7.76
C PRO A 123 1.36 -6.71 8.99
N GLY A 124 2.03 -7.86 9.16
CA GLY A 124 2.86 -8.11 10.34
C GLY A 124 3.92 -7.02 10.56
N LYS A 125 4.22 -6.73 11.83
CA LYS A 125 5.29 -5.80 12.18
C LYS A 125 6.64 -6.37 11.76
N LEU A 126 7.42 -5.58 11.04
CA LEU A 126 8.80 -5.90 10.71
C LEU A 126 9.66 -5.71 11.96
N THR A 127 10.29 -6.78 12.42
CA THR A 127 11.18 -6.77 13.60
C THR A 127 12.66 -6.67 13.25
N GLN A 128 12.99 -6.79 11.97
CA GLN A 128 14.35 -6.76 11.44
C GLN A 128 14.33 -6.27 9.98
N PRO A 129 15.48 -5.82 9.42
CA PRO A 129 15.60 -5.51 8.01
C PRO A 129 15.10 -6.66 7.12
N ALA A 130 14.11 -6.40 6.28
CA ALA A 130 13.43 -7.43 5.49
C ALA A 130 12.95 -6.92 4.13
N ILE A 131 12.85 -7.85 3.18
CA ILE A 131 12.16 -7.64 1.91
C ILE A 131 10.75 -8.23 2.06
N CYS A 132 9.73 -7.43 1.79
CA CYS A 132 8.35 -7.89 1.84
C CYS A 132 7.92 -8.46 0.49
N MET A 133 7.26 -9.61 0.53
CA MET A 133 6.65 -10.26 -0.61
C MET A 133 5.13 -10.29 -0.43
N ALA A 134 4.37 -9.87 -1.43
CA ALA A 134 2.92 -9.93 -1.40
C ALA A 134 2.38 -10.14 -2.82
N ASP A 135 1.19 -10.73 -2.94
CA ASP A 135 0.49 -10.74 -4.22
C ASP A 135 0.15 -9.30 -4.62
N GLU A 136 -0.52 -8.60 -3.70
CA GLU A 136 -0.89 -7.20 -3.77
C GLU A 136 -0.70 -6.57 -2.39
N LEU A 137 -0.38 -5.28 -2.36
CA LEU A 137 -0.26 -4.52 -1.13
C LEU A 137 -1.03 -3.23 -1.29
N THR A 138 -1.99 -2.96 -0.39
CA THR A 138 -2.75 -1.71 -0.43
C THR A 138 -1.90 -0.53 0.07
N PRO A 139 -2.25 0.72 -0.29
CA PRO A 139 -1.51 1.88 0.19
C PRO A 139 -1.47 1.98 1.73
N SER A 140 -2.56 1.69 2.43
CA SER A 140 -2.58 1.75 3.90
C SER A 140 -1.73 0.66 4.52
N GLN A 141 -1.77 -0.55 3.98
CA GLN A 141 -0.89 -1.64 4.39
C GLN A 141 0.59 -1.27 4.19
N PHE A 142 0.92 -0.66 3.06
CA PHE A 142 2.27 -0.14 2.84
C PHE A 142 2.63 0.91 3.89
N LEU A 143 1.76 1.87 4.17
CA LEU A 143 1.97 2.95 5.13
C LEU A 143 2.13 2.44 6.58
N GLU A 144 1.59 1.29 6.94
CA GLU A 144 1.73 0.67 8.26
C GLU A 144 3.08 -0.04 8.48
N LEU A 145 3.76 -0.47 7.41
CA LEU A 145 5.07 -1.13 7.53
C LEU A 145 6.13 -0.19 8.12
N ASP A 146 7.07 -0.67 8.93
CA ASP A 146 8.17 0.16 9.41
C ASP A 146 9.21 0.39 8.30
N LYS A 147 9.34 1.64 7.84
CA LYS A 147 10.23 2.03 6.72
C LYS A 147 11.70 1.88 7.09
N ASN A 148 12.04 1.83 8.38
CA ASN A 148 13.40 1.56 8.83
C ASN A 148 13.80 0.10 8.59
N HIS A 149 12.83 -0.81 8.65
CA HIS A 149 13.03 -2.24 8.46
C HIS A 149 12.68 -2.72 7.05
N LEU A 150 11.78 -2.04 6.33
CA LEU A 150 11.46 -2.37 4.95
C LEU A 150 12.66 -2.04 4.03
N LYS A 151 13.33 -3.06 3.49
CA LYS A 151 14.49 -2.91 2.58
C LYS A 151 14.16 -3.14 1.11
N GLY A 152 12.97 -3.66 0.84
CA GLY A 152 12.47 -3.82 -0.51
C GLY A 152 11.08 -4.42 -0.53
N LEU A 153 10.43 -4.32 -1.68
CA LEU A 153 9.07 -4.78 -1.91
C LEU A 153 9.00 -5.60 -3.21
N LEU A 154 8.43 -6.79 -3.14
CA LEU A 154 8.21 -7.69 -4.27
C LEU A 154 6.70 -7.93 -4.39
N LEU A 155 6.12 -7.55 -5.51
CA LEU A 155 4.67 -7.67 -5.76
C LEU A 155 4.39 -8.58 -6.97
N LYS A 156 3.40 -9.47 -6.84
CA LYS A 156 2.93 -10.31 -7.96
C LYS A 156 2.22 -9.48 -9.01
N SER A 157 1.28 -8.65 -8.59
CA SER A 157 0.54 -7.73 -9.44
C SER A 157 0.77 -6.29 -9.00
N GLY A 158 0.75 -5.38 -9.97
CA GLY A 158 0.96 -3.95 -9.76
C GLY A 158 1.55 -3.29 -11.00
N GLY A 159 0.96 -2.17 -11.42
CA GLY A 159 1.53 -1.32 -12.47
C GLY A 159 2.56 -0.34 -11.91
N THR A 160 3.40 0.24 -12.78
CA THR A 160 4.30 1.34 -12.40
C THR A 160 3.56 2.59 -11.91
N THR A 161 2.26 2.68 -12.23
CA THR A 161 1.30 3.71 -11.82
C THR A 161 0.50 3.35 -10.56
N SER A 162 0.66 2.13 -10.03
CA SER A 162 0.01 1.73 -8.78
C SER A 162 0.40 2.67 -7.65
N HIS A 163 -0.60 3.16 -6.90
CA HIS A 163 -0.42 4.00 -5.73
C HIS A 163 0.62 3.45 -4.74
N THR A 164 0.62 2.13 -4.51
CA THR A 164 1.60 1.51 -3.62
C THR A 164 3.02 1.57 -4.17
N VAL A 165 3.20 1.41 -5.48
CA VAL A 165 4.52 1.50 -6.15
C VAL A 165 5.03 2.95 -6.17
N ILE A 166 4.12 3.92 -6.36
CA ILE A 166 4.42 5.34 -6.28
C ILE A 166 4.88 5.70 -4.86
N LEU A 167 4.15 5.24 -3.83
CA LEU A 167 4.55 5.43 -2.42
C LEU A 167 5.90 4.77 -2.13
N ALA A 168 6.09 3.51 -2.50
CA ALA A 168 7.36 2.82 -2.26
C ALA A 168 8.54 3.60 -2.86
N ARG A 169 8.36 4.21 -4.04
CA ARG A 169 9.34 5.09 -4.67
C ARG A 169 9.58 6.38 -3.90
N SER A 170 8.54 7.06 -3.41
CA SER A 170 8.70 8.29 -2.61
C SER A 170 9.45 8.03 -1.30
N PHE A 171 9.25 6.85 -0.70
CA PHE A 171 10.01 6.37 0.47
C PHE A 171 11.36 5.74 0.13
N ASN A 172 11.80 5.81 -1.13
CA ASN A 172 13.08 5.30 -1.61
C ASN A 172 13.28 3.79 -1.36
N ILE A 173 12.19 3.01 -1.41
CA ILE A 173 12.16 1.56 -1.22
C ILE A 173 12.25 0.85 -2.58
N PRO A 174 13.30 0.02 -2.82
CA PRO A 174 13.41 -0.79 -4.03
C PRO A 174 12.17 -1.68 -4.21
N THR A 175 11.51 -1.58 -5.37
CA THR A 175 10.26 -2.29 -5.62
C THR A 175 10.29 -2.98 -6.98
N LEU A 176 9.98 -4.27 -7.02
CA LEU A 176 9.75 -5.03 -8.24
C LEU A 176 8.29 -5.50 -8.29
N VAL A 177 7.68 -5.39 -9.47
CA VAL A 177 6.30 -5.82 -9.76
C VAL A 177 6.31 -6.90 -10.84
N GLY A 178 5.28 -7.74 -10.90
CA GLY A 178 5.23 -8.86 -11.84
C GLY A 178 6.09 -10.04 -11.40
N VAL A 179 6.35 -10.16 -10.09
CA VAL A 179 7.22 -11.18 -9.52
C VAL A 179 6.43 -12.48 -9.29
N ASP A 180 7.02 -13.62 -9.65
CA ASP A 180 6.48 -14.91 -9.26
C ASP A 180 6.78 -15.18 -7.78
N ILE A 181 5.82 -14.84 -6.92
CA ILE A 181 5.92 -14.99 -5.46
C ILE A 181 6.00 -16.47 -5.06
N ASP A 182 5.33 -17.36 -5.80
CA ASP A 182 5.33 -18.80 -5.52
C ASP A 182 6.75 -19.37 -5.72
N ALA A 183 7.42 -18.96 -6.80
CA ALA A 183 8.82 -19.32 -7.06
C ALA A 183 9.80 -18.81 -5.98
N LEU A 184 9.45 -17.76 -5.25
CA LEU A 184 10.29 -17.16 -4.20
C LEU A 184 10.02 -17.69 -2.80
N THR A 185 8.92 -18.43 -2.60
CA THR A 185 8.52 -18.98 -1.31
C THR A 185 9.61 -19.85 -0.64
N PRO A 186 10.39 -20.70 -1.35
CA PRO A 186 11.50 -21.46 -0.75
C PRO A 186 12.60 -20.59 -0.10
N TRP A 187 12.67 -19.31 -0.46
CA TRP A 187 13.68 -18.36 0.00
C TRP A 187 13.17 -17.46 1.14
N GLN A 188 11.97 -17.71 1.66
CA GLN A 188 11.49 -17.02 2.85
C GLN A 188 12.48 -17.17 4.01
N HIS A 189 12.69 -16.08 4.74
CA HIS A 189 13.66 -15.98 5.84
C HIS A 189 15.13 -16.21 5.44
N GLN A 190 15.45 -16.23 4.14
CA GLN A 190 16.82 -16.28 3.63
C GLN A 190 17.30 -14.92 3.12
N THR A 191 18.61 -14.79 2.95
CA THR A 191 19.21 -13.59 2.34
C THR A 191 19.02 -13.63 0.83
N ILE A 192 18.39 -12.59 0.30
CA ILE A 192 18.24 -12.34 -1.14
C ILE A 192 18.64 -10.89 -1.44
N TYR A 193 18.99 -10.63 -2.70
CA TYR A 193 19.25 -9.27 -3.18
C TYR A 193 18.19 -8.86 -4.21
N ILE A 194 17.81 -7.59 -4.16
CA ILE A 194 16.99 -6.95 -5.19
C ILE A 194 17.87 -5.99 -5.97
N ASP A 195 17.89 -6.17 -7.28
CA ASP A 195 18.49 -5.24 -8.21
C ASP A 195 17.38 -4.50 -8.97
N GLY A 196 17.03 -3.32 -8.46
CA GLY A 196 16.01 -2.46 -9.08
C GLY A 196 16.40 -1.90 -10.45
N ASN A 197 17.69 -1.86 -10.78
CA ASN A 197 18.17 -1.38 -12.08
C ASN A 197 18.09 -2.48 -13.13
N ALA A 198 18.48 -3.70 -12.76
CA ALA A 198 18.41 -4.87 -13.64
C ALA A 198 17.00 -5.50 -13.69
N GLY A 199 16.12 -5.13 -12.75
CA GLY A 199 14.82 -5.78 -12.60
C GLY A 199 14.94 -7.23 -12.12
N ALA A 200 15.97 -7.55 -11.33
CA ALA A 200 16.36 -8.91 -10.99
C ALA A 200 16.31 -9.18 -9.48
N ILE A 201 16.06 -10.45 -9.15
CA ILE A 201 16.09 -10.97 -7.79
C ILE A 201 17.16 -12.05 -7.76
N VAL A 202 18.10 -11.92 -6.82
CA VAL A 202 19.19 -12.87 -6.65
C VAL A 202 18.95 -13.66 -5.38
N VAL A 203 18.65 -14.94 -5.59
CA VAL A 203 18.49 -15.96 -4.55
C VAL A 203 19.77 -16.76 -4.41
N GLU A 204 20.00 -17.33 -3.22
CA GLU A 204 21.23 -18.09 -2.89
C GLU A 204 22.53 -17.43 -3.40
N PRO A 205 22.79 -16.16 -3.02
CA PRO A 205 23.95 -15.45 -3.53
C PRO A 205 25.24 -16.12 -3.03
N GLY A 206 26.01 -16.68 -3.95
CA GLY A 206 27.38 -17.12 -3.66
C GLY A 206 28.26 -15.96 -3.18
N GLU A 207 29.40 -16.27 -2.57
CA GLU A 207 30.24 -15.26 -1.90
C GLU A 207 30.67 -14.11 -2.83
N ALA A 208 30.98 -14.41 -4.09
CA ALA A 208 31.35 -13.41 -5.08
C ALA A 208 30.20 -12.43 -5.39
N VAL A 209 28.97 -12.95 -5.48
CA VAL A 209 27.76 -12.16 -5.77
C VAL A 209 27.36 -11.31 -4.57
N ALA A 210 27.41 -11.90 -3.37
CA ALA A 210 27.18 -11.16 -2.12
C ALA A 210 28.19 -10.00 -1.97
N ARG A 211 29.47 -10.25 -2.26
CA ARG A 211 30.52 -9.23 -2.21
C ARG A 211 30.30 -8.12 -3.24
N TYR A 212 29.88 -8.47 -4.45
CA TYR A 212 29.52 -7.49 -5.49
C TYR A 212 28.43 -6.55 -5.00
N TYR A 213 27.28 -7.06 -4.55
CA TYR A 213 26.18 -6.22 -4.10
C TYR A 213 26.51 -5.42 -2.83
N GLN A 214 27.32 -5.95 -1.93
CA GLN A 214 27.82 -5.18 -0.78
C GLN A 214 28.70 -4.01 -1.21
N GLN A 215 29.53 -4.20 -2.25
CA GLN A 215 30.37 -3.14 -2.78
C GLN A 215 29.53 -2.09 -3.50
N GLU A 216 28.58 -2.49 -4.32
CA GLU A 216 27.63 -1.57 -4.98
C GLU A 216 26.85 -0.73 -3.96
N ALA A 217 26.33 -1.35 -2.90
CA ALA A 217 25.63 -0.63 -1.83
C ALA A 217 26.52 0.45 -1.19
N ARG A 218 27.79 0.13 -0.90
CA ARG A 218 28.75 1.11 -0.35
C ARG A 218 29.04 2.26 -1.32
N VAL A 219 29.16 1.97 -2.62
CA VAL A 219 29.37 3.00 -3.65
C VAL A 219 28.16 3.93 -3.73
N GLN A 220 26.95 3.37 -3.73
CA GLN A 220 25.71 4.15 -3.74
C GLN A 220 25.56 5.02 -2.49
N ASP A 221 25.89 4.49 -1.31
CA ASP A 221 25.85 5.25 -0.05
C ASP A 221 26.87 6.41 -0.05
N ALA A 222 28.09 6.16 -0.53
CA ALA A 222 29.11 7.20 -0.66
C ALA A 222 28.70 8.28 -1.66
N LEU A 223 28.11 7.89 -2.80
CA LEU A 223 27.60 8.82 -3.80
C LEU A 223 26.47 9.69 -3.23
N ARG A 224 25.53 9.09 -2.50
CA ARG A 224 24.45 9.82 -1.80
C ARG A 224 25.02 10.84 -0.82
N GLU A 225 26.01 10.46 -0.02
CA GLU A 225 26.62 11.38 0.95
C GLU A 225 27.35 12.54 0.26
N GLN A 226 28.07 12.28 -0.84
CA GLN A 226 28.66 13.35 -1.66
C GLN A 226 27.59 14.27 -2.26
N GLN A 227 26.44 13.70 -2.65
CA GLN A 227 25.35 14.46 -3.25
C GLN A 227 24.55 15.30 -2.24
N ARG A 228 24.60 14.98 -0.93
CA ARG A 228 23.89 15.75 0.11
C ARG A 228 24.29 17.22 0.15
N VAL A 229 25.53 17.55 -0.26
CA VAL A 229 26.01 18.93 -0.34
C VAL A 229 25.16 19.78 -1.29
N TRP A 230 24.52 19.18 -2.28
CA TRP A 230 23.67 19.88 -3.25
C TRP A 230 22.27 20.18 -2.73
N LEU A 231 21.81 19.55 -1.64
CA LEU A 231 20.46 19.75 -1.09
C LEU A 231 20.16 21.22 -0.74
N THR A 232 21.19 21.98 -0.35
CA THR A 232 21.05 23.38 0.05
C THR A 232 21.60 24.37 -0.99
N GLN A 233 22.10 23.89 -2.13
CA GLN A 233 22.67 24.76 -3.17
C GLN A 233 21.61 25.23 -4.16
N GLN A 234 21.81 26.44 -4.71
CA GLN A 234 20.97 26.92 -5.81
C GLN A 234 21.26 26.12 -7.08
N ALA A 235 20.21 25.60 -7.71
CA ALA A 235 20.34 24.97 -9.01
C ALA A 235 20.75 26.01 -10.07
N ARG A 236 21.95 25.82 -10.64
CA ARG A 236 22.52 26.66 -11.70
C ARG A 236 23.17 25.78 -12.75
N THR A 237 23.07 26.19 -14.01
CA THR A 237 23.83 25.60 -15.11
C THR A 237 25.31 25.99 -15.02
N ALA A 238 26.17 25.30 -15.77
CA ALA A 238 27.61 25.57 -15.80
C ALA A 238 27.96 27.01 -16.26
N ASP A 239 27.09 27.64 -17.05
CA ASP A 239 27.16 29.03 -17.52
C ASP A 239 26.41 30.02 -16.62
N GLY A 240 25.92 29.57 -15.45
CA GLY A 240 25.43 30.43 -14.36
C GLY A 240 23.95 30.80 -14.40
N ILE A 241 23.17 30.24 -15.33
CA ILE A 241 21.72 30.45 -15.41
C ILE A 241 21.04 29.72 -14.25
N ARG A 242 20.24 30.45 -13.47
CA ARG A 242 19.47 29.87 -12.38
C ARG A 242 18.29 29.08 -12.92
N ILE A 243 18.14 27.86 -12.44
CA ILE A 243 16.97 27.02 -12.70
C ILE A 243 16.22 26.87 -11.38
N GLU A 244 14.90 26.93 -11.43
CA GLU A 244 14.06 26.62 -10.28
C GLU A 244 13.78 25.11 -10.26
N ILE A 245 14.10 24.46 -9.14
CA ILE A 245 13.75 23.07 -8.88
C ILE A 245 12.79 23.09 -7.69
N ALA A 246 11.58 22.61 -7.91
CA ALA A 246 10.55 22.45 -6.90
C ALA A 246 10.03 21.00 -6.93
N ALA A 247 9.42 20.57 -5.83
CA ALA A 247 8.64 19.34 -5.77
C ALA A 247 7.15 19.71 -5.96
N ASN A 248 6.42 18.90 -6.73
CA ASN A 248 4.97 19.02 -6.90
C ASN A 248 4.23 18.28 -5.78
#